data_AF-A0A970FWN3-F1
#
_entry.id   AF-A0A970FWN3-F1
#
_cell.length_a   1.000
_cell.length_b   1.000
_cell.length_c   1.000
_cell.angle_alpha   90.00
_cell.angle_beta   90.00
_cell.angle_gamma   90.00
#
_symmetry.space_group_name_H-M   'P 1'
#
loop_
_entity.id
_entity.type
_entity.pdbx_description
1 polymer ?
#
loop_
_entity_poly.entity_id
_entity_poly.type
_entity_poly.pdbx_seq_one_letter_code
_entity_poly.pdbx_strand_id
1 'polypeptide(L)'
;NDLIVVVYSTEDSGGGVVFKAVSDVLGAPLETNRDSLERVEEFFKNRNAEVPAECERYARLPRGCTVFPNDHGYAPGCAVSRYGQNVLVLPDRLSEIMPMFSDYVAPYLTILADGTIVSRTIGVFGMSEAVLTERLADLMSEANPAVSLYAKDGEAILRVTARAADRGAAYALCDPVVEDIRQRLGVNVYGVDIGSLQKAVVALLLDKHMKIATAESCTAGMLSSRLTEVTGVSAVFECGIAAYSPEIKHSVLGVPLEMIKKLGTVSPEVAGAMADGARKVGKADLGVSLTGVAGPEIIEGKPVGTVYVALADEKRVWVKKIEAEAIEGDADRESIRKLATSHALDLVRRYLEALPTVMAGGEIIKPEQEAPTIPQGKVRREKQGILRRILPWKGDRKRDIFRKLALLVASVFLVSALASVVYIRVMQPLQNRMLFRDLAELYNMRAEEVSLDSGGYPEGMLPQFYGLYSRNPDIRGWVKIEGTNINYPVMMDDGSGFYKNHNFYGELSDYGVPYFSKETALYSPSSINRSIVIFGNNTRDGQMFSDLARYYNNIDFLV
;
A
#
# COMPACT_ATOMS: atom_id res chain seq x y z
N ASN A 1 -14.72 8.32 40.84
CA ASN A 1 -14.33 9.33 39.84
C ASN A 1 -14.43 8.69 38.48
N ASP A 2 -15.59 8.85 37.85
CA ASP A 2 -15.81 8.29 36.52
C ASP A 2 -15.19 9.23 35.48
N LEU A 3 -14.45 8.65 34.54
CA LEU A 3 -13.89 9.34 33.38
C LEU A 3 -14.78 9.04 32.18
N ILE A 4 -15.34 10.08 31.57
CA ILE A 4 -16.15 10.00 30.36
C ILE A 4 -15.37 10.68 29.25
N VAL A 5 -15.10 9.97 28.16
CA VAL A 5 -14.46 10.54 26.97
C VAL A 5 -15.48 10.58 25.85
N VAL A 6 -15.76 11.77 25.35
CA VAL A 6 -16.65 12.03 24.22
C VAL A 6 -15.80 12.47 23.04
N VAL A 7 -15.85 11.68 21.96
CA VAL A 7 -15.19 12.03 20.70
C VAL A 7 -16.26 12.56 19.75
N TYR A 8 -16.03 13.73 19.16
CA TYR A 8 -17.00 14.40 18.30
C TYR A 8 -16.43 14.71 16.92
N SER A 9 -17.31 14.69 15.91
CA SER A 9 -16.92 15.08 14.56
C SER A 9 -16.88 16.59 14.40
N THR A 10 -15.80 17.05 13.79
CA THR A 10 -15.55 18.47 13.54
C THR A 10 -16.10 18.93 12.19
N GLU A 11 -16.53 18.02 11.30
CA GLU A 11 -16.99 18.34 9.94
C GLU A 11 -18.46 18.76 9.86
N ASP A 12 -19.27 18.33 10.82
CA ASP A 12 -20.65 18.76 10.97
C ASP A 12 -20.82 19.69 12.16
N SER A 13 -21.95 20.42 12.16
CA SER A 13 -22.51 21.17 13.29
C SER A 13 -22.52 20.45 14.67
N GLY A 14 -22.08 19.20 14.76
CA GLY A 14 -22.05 18.32 15.92
C GLY A 14 -21.14 18.75 17.07
N GLY A 15 -20.05 19.49 16.84
CA GLY A 15 -19.22 20.01 17.93
C GLY A 15 -19.99 20.90 18.90
N GLY A 16 -20.83 21.80 18.36
CA GLY A 16 -21.68 22.67 19.17
C GLY A 16 -22.76 21.90 19.94
N VAL A 17 -23.29 20.80 19.38
CA VAL A 17 -24.29 19.95 20.05
C VAL A 17 -23.67 19.20 21.22
N VAL A 18 -22.45 18.67 21.06
CA VAL A 18 -21.75 17.95 22.14
C VAL A 18 -21.40 18.89 23.28
N PHE A 19 -20.78 20.04 23.02
CA PHE A 19 -20.46 21.00 24.07
C PHE A 19 -21.73 21.51 24.77
N LYS A 20 -22.82 21.74 24.02
CA LYS A 20 -24.12 22.10 24.60
C LYS A 20 -24.67 21.01 25.51
N ALA A 21 -24.66 19.75 25.07
CA ALA A 21 -25.11 18.63 25.89
C ALA A 21 -24.28 18.49 27.18
N VAL A 22 -22.95 18.63 27.08
CA VAL A 22 -22.06 18.62 28.26
C VAL A 22 -22.36 19.79 29.19
N SER A 23 -22.59 20.99 28.64
CA SER A 23 -23.02 22.18 29.40
C SER A 23 -24.33 21.93 30.14
N ASP A 24 -25.34 21.38 29.47
CA ASP A 24 -26.67 21.13 30.03
C ASP A 24 -26.63 20.07 31.15
N VAL A 25 -25.88 18.98 30.94
CA VAL A 25 -25.73 17.89 31.92
C VAL A 25 -24.93 18.34 33.15
N LEU A 26 -23.84 19.10 32.97
CA LEU A 26 -22.96 19.51 34.06
C LEU A 26 -23.34 20.87 34.68
N GLY A 27 -24.34 21.56 34.13
CA GLY A 27 -24.73 22.91 34.53
C GLY A 27 -23.60 23.94 34.35
N ALA A 28 -22.77 23.76 33.33
CA ALA A 28 -21.59 24.58 33.05
C ALA A 28 -21.81 25.37 31.74
N PRO A 29 -22.26 26.64 31.81
CA PRO A 29 -22.67 27.40 30.62
C PRO A 29 -21.51 27.57 29.64
N LEU A 30 -21.82 27.57 28.35
CA LEU A 30 -20.83 27.77 27.29
C LEU A 30 -20.37 29.22 27.19
N GLU A 31 -19.05 29.43 27.21
CA GLU A 31 -18.41 30.73 27.04
C GLU A 31 -17.34 30.67 25.95
N THR A 32 -17.15 31.79 25.26
CA THR A 32 -16.13 31.92 24.23
C THR A 32 -14.74 31.99 24.88
N ASN A 33 -13.90 31.01 24.58
CA ASN A 33 -12.49 31.02 24.93
C ASN A 33 -11.70 31.82 23.87
N ARG A 34 -11.12 32.95 24.28
CA ARG A 34 -10.44 33.87 23.34
C ARG A 34 -9.23 33.23 22.66
N ASP A 35 -8.38 32.54 23.40
CA ASP A 35 -7.17 31.89 22.86
C ASP A 35 -7.49 30.80 21.83
N SER A 36 -8.64 30.11 22.00
CA SER A 36 -9.14 29.12 21.05
C SER A 36 -9.74 29.80 19.82
N LEU A 37 -10.45 30.93 20.01
CA LEU A 37 -10.99 31.71 18.90
C LEU A 37 -9.88 32.26 18.01
N GLU A 38 -8.83 32.83 18.60
CA GLU A 38 -7.66 33.32 17.87
C GLU A 38 -7.02 32.21 17.04
N ARG A 39 -6.85 31.01 17.60
CA ARG A 39 -6.34 29.84 16.88
C ARG A 39 -7.24 29.39 15.73
N VAL A 40 -8.56 29.41 15.93
CA VAL A 40 -9.53 29.10 14.86
C VAL A 40 -9.35 30.09 13.71
N GLU A 41 -9.29 31.39 14.01
CA GLU A 41 -9.09 32.41 12.97
C GLU A 41 -7.74 32.26 12.26
N GLU A 42 -6.65 32.04 13.00
CA GLU A 42 -5.32 31.80 12.43
C GLU A 42 -5.30 30.56 11.52
N PHE A 43 -5.98 29.49 11.91
CA PHE A 43 -6.07 28.27 11.10
C PHE A 43 -6.66 28.52 9.71
N PHE A 44 -7.74 29.29 9.62
CA PHE A 44 -8.37 29.65 8.33
C PHE A 44 -7.51 30.65 7.54
N LYS A 45 -6.97 31.67 8.21
CA LYS A 45 -6.06 32.67 7.60
C LYS A 45 -4.82 32.00 6.99
N ASN A 46 -4.18 31.08 7.70
CA ASN A 46 -2.97 30.38 7.25
C ASN A 46 -3.21 29.42 6.07
N ARG A 47 -4.47 29.04 5.82
CA ARG A 47 -4.88 28.22 4.66
C ARG A 47 -5.41 29.04 3.49
N ASN A 48 -5.30 30.37 3.52
CA ASN A 48 -5.93 31.28 2.55
C ASN A 48 -7.43 31.02 2.36
N ALA A 49 -8.11 30.58 3.42
CA ALA A 49 -9.55 30.35 3.43
C ALA A 49 -10.28 31.52 4.11
N GLU A 50 -11.52 31.79 3.68
CA GLU A 50 -12.37 32.79 4.33
C GLU A 50 -12.76 32.31 5.73
N VAL A 51 -12.63 33.19 6.72
CA VAL A 51 -13.01 32.89 8.11
C VAL A 51 -14.54 32.84 8.18
N PRO A 52 -15.16 31.73 8.63
CA PRO A 52 -16.61 31.65 8.74
C PRO A 52 -17.19 32.75 9.66
N ALA A 53 -18.32 33.34 9.28
CA ALA A 53 -18.98 34.41 10.05
C ALA A 53 -19.37 34.00 11.48
N GLU A 54 -19.60 32.71 11.73
CA GLU A 54 -19.88 32.16 13.06
C GLU A 54 -18.67 31.42 13.65
N CYS A 55 -17.44 31.83 13.35
CA CYS A 55 -16.23 31.16 13.85
C CYS A 55 -16.17 31.07 15.39
N GLU A 56 -16.79 32.03 16.09
CA GLU A 56 -16.92 32.04 17.55
C GLU A 56 -17.49 30.73 18.10
N ARG A 57 -18.42 30.08 17.38
CA ARG A 57 -19.06 28.84 17.82
C ARG A 57 -18.06 27.70 18.06
N TYR A 58 -16.93 27.69 17.36
CA TYR A 58 -15.88 26.66 17.49
C TYR A 58 -15.03 26.85 18.74
N ALA A 59 -15.08 28.02 19.37
CA ALA A 59 -14.35 28.36 20.58
C ALA A 59 -15.25 28.47 21.82
N ARG A 60 -16.54 28.10 21.70
CA ARG A 60 -17.48 28.09 22.83
C ARG A 60 -17.33 26.80 23.64
N LEU A 61 -16.74 26.92 24.82
CA LEU A 61 -16.42 25.81 25.70
C LEU A 61 -17.15 25.95 27.05
N PRO A 62 -17.41 24.85 27.78
CA PRO A 62 -18.03 24.92 29.10
C PRO A 62 -17.20 25.77 30.08
N ARG A 63 -17.86 26.66 30.83
CA ARG A 63 -17.22 27.54 31.82
C ARG A 63 -16.44 26.73 32.85
N GLY A 64 -15.17 27.10 33.04
CA GLY A 64 -14.27 26.45 34.00
C GLY A 64 -13.68 25.13 33.52
N CYS A 65 -13.76 24.83 32.22
CA CYS A 65 -13.04 23.71 31.63
C CYS A 65 -11.52 23.96 31.58
N THR A 66 -10.75 22.87 31.55
CA THR A 66 -9.36 22.90 31.10
C THR A 66 -9.34 22.71 29.59
N VAL A 67 -8.84 23.70 28.86
CA VAL A 67 -8.80 23.66 27.39
C VAL A 67 -7.60 22.84 26.93
N PHE A 68 -7.80 22.01 25.89
CA PHE A 68 -6.75 21.31 25.16
C PHE A 68 -6.62 21.97 23.79
N PRO A 69 -5.57 22.79 23.57
CA PRO A 69 -5.31 23.39 22.27
C PRO A 69 -5.18 22.34 21.17
N ASN A 70 -5.58 22.72 19.96
CA ASN A 70 -5.43 21.88 18.77
C ASN A 70 -4.40 22.51 17.84
N ASP A 71 -3.15 22.08 17.93
CA ASP A 71 -2.06 22.64 17.11
C ASP A 71 -2.00 22.07 15.69
N HIS A 72 -2.80 21.05 15.40
CA HIS A 72 -2.85 20.36 14.10
C HIS A 72 -4.23 20.50 13.41
N GLY A 73 -5.09 21.34 13.97
CA GLY A 73 -6.50 21.53 13.60
C GLY A 73 -7.00 22.89 14.09
N TYR A 74 -8.31 23.11 14.03
CA TYR A 74 -8.94 24.33 14.58
C TYR A 74 -9.83 24.05 15.78
N ALA A 75 -10.29 22.81 15.95
CA ALA A 75 -11.30 22.46 16.95
C ALA A 75 -10.63 22.07 18.28
N PRO A 76 -10.77 22.86 19.35
CA PRO A 76 -10.14 22.55 20.64
C PRO A 76 -10.81 21.34 21.32
N GLY A 77 -10.04 20.63 22.13
CA GLY A 77 -10.60 19.72 23.13
C GLY A 77 -10.80 20.44 24.47
N CYS A 78 -11.51 19.82 25.41
CA CYS A 78 -11.53 20.30 26.79
C CYS A 78 -11.82 19.19 27.80
N ALA A 79 -11.47 19.42 29.07
CA ALA A 79 -11.91 18.62 30.21
C ALA A 79 -12.74 19.45 31.20
N VAL A 80 -13.85 18.90 31.68
CA VAL A 80 -14.71 19.50 32.69
C VAL A 80 -14.83 18.53 33.87
N SER A 81 -14.55 19.01 35.07
CA SER A 81 -14.72 18.23 36.31
C SER A 81 -15.83 18.82 37.17
N ARG A 82 -16.95 18.11 37.34
CA ARG A 82 -18.07 18.50 38.20
C ARG A 82 -18.77 17.28 38.78
N TYR A 83 -19.31 17.41 39.99
CA TYR A 83 -20.07 16.36 40.68
C TYR A 83 -19.32 15.02 40.80
N GLY A 84 -17.98 15.04 40.87
CA GLY A 84 -17.16 13.82 40.93
C GLY A 84 -16.98 13.08 39.59
N GLN A 85 -17.46 13.66 38.48
CA GLN A 85 -17.28 13.17 37.12
C GLN A 85 -16.27 14.04 36.36
N ASN A 86 -15.42 13.39 35.56
CA ASN A 86 -14.49 14.06 34.65
C ASN A 86 -14.91 13.77 33.21
N VAL A 87 -15.34 14.79 32.48
CA VAL A 87 -15.76 14.67 31.07
C VAL A 87 -14.72 15.30 30.17
N LEU A 88 -14.11 14.51 29.29
CA LEU A 88 -13.21 14.97 28.24
C LEU A 88 -13.96 14.99 26.93
N VAL A 89 -13.86 16.09 26.19
CA VAL A 89 -14.43 16.25 24.85
C VAL A 89 -13.27 16.46 23.88
N LEU A 90 -13.13 15.58 22.90
CA LEU A 90 -11.99 15.53 21.97
C LEU A 90 -12.46 15.44 20.51
N PRO A 91 -11.73 16.00 19.54
CA PRO A 91 -12.02 15.85 18.11
C PRO A 91 -11.76 14.42 17.63
N ASP A 92 -12.39 14.03 16.51
CA ASP A 92 -12.35 12.67 15.94
C ASP A 92 -11.16 12.36 15.02
N ARG A 93 -10.55 13.37 14.40
CA ARG A 93 -9.46 13.15 13.45
C ARG A 93 -8.19 12.68 14.16
N LEU A 94 -7.67 11.52 13.76
CA LEU A 94 -6.44 10.92 14.33
C LEU A 94 -5.23 11.86 14.28
N SER A 95 -5.09 12.63 13.20
CA SER A 95 -4.01 13.62 13.04
C SER A 95 -4.09 14.78 14.04
N GLU A 96 -5.23 14.99 14.70
CA GLU A 96 -5.46 16.04 15.69
C GLU A 96 -5.47 15.50 17.11
N ILE A 97 -6.20 14.40 17.35
CA ILE A 97 -6.32 13.82 18.70
C ILE A 97 -5.01 13.22 19.19
N MET A 98 -4.19 12.61 18.34
CA MET A 98 -2.92 11.99 18.76
C MET A 98 -1.92 13.00 19.35
N PRO A 99 -1.58 14.12 18.67
CA PRO A 99 -0.72 15.14 19.26
C PRO A 99 -1.40 15.82 20.46
N MET A 100 -2.70 16.16 20.38
CA MET A 100 -3.43 16.74 21.52
C MET A 100 -3.40 15.85 22.76
N PHE A 101 -3.50 14.54 22.56
CA PHE A 101 -3.46 13.57 23.64
C PHE A 101 -2.08 13.53 24.30
N SER A 102 -1.02 13.48 23.49
CA SER A 102 0.37 13.50 23.97
C SER A 102 0.68 14.76 24.77
N ASP A 103 0.32 15.93 24.23
CA ASP A 103 0.83 17.20 24.71
C ASP A 103 -0.03 17.82 25.82
N TYR A 104 -1.33 17.50 25.86
CA TYR A 104 -2.28 18.13 26.78
C TYR A 104 -3.10 17.12 27.61
N VAL A 105 -3.71 16.11 26.97
CA VAL A 105 -4.63 15.20 27.67
C VAL A 105 -3.90 14.28 28.64
N ALA A 106 -2.78 13.66 28.22
CA ALA A 106 -2.00 12.77 29.07
C ALA A 106 -1.42 13.48 30.30
N PRO A 107 -0.83 14.70 30.20
CA PRO A 107 -0.48 15.50 31.36
C PRO A 107 -1.66 15.80 32.29
N TYR A 108 -2.82 16.17 31.74
CA TYR A 108 -4.03 16.41 32.54
C TYR A 108 -4.50 15.17 33.29
N LEU A 109 -4.56 14.01 32.62
CA LEU A 109 -4.95 12.75 33.24
C LEU A 109 -3.98 12.30 34.34
N THR A 110 -2.70 12.69 34.25
CA THR A 110 -1.71 12.40 35.29
C THR A 110 -2.05 13.05 36.63
N ILE A 111 -2.73 14.21 36.61
CA ILE A 111 -3.20 14.90 37.84
C ILE A 111 -4.35 14.11 38.50
N LEU A 112 -5.17 13.42 37.69
CA LEU A 112 -6.32 12.65 38.15
C LEU A 112 -5.97 11.20 38.51
N ALA A 113 -4.83 10.71 38.01
CA ALA A 113 -4.39 9.34 38.23
C ALA A 113 -3.69 9.20 39.58
N ASP A 114 -4.12 8.20 40.35
CA ASP A 114 -3.39 7.76 41.54
C ASP A 114 -2.37 6.71 41.11
N GLY A 115 -1.15 7.15 40.79
CA GLY A 115 -0.06 6.29 40.36
C GLY A 115 0.08 6.08 38.84
N THR A 116 1.13 5.37 38.47
CA THR A 116 1.52 5.10 37.09
C THR A 116 1.47 3.62 36.77
N ILE A 117 0.99 3.28 35.57
CA ILE A 117 1.04 1.93 35.02
C ILE A 117 2.14 1.88 33.96
N VAL A 118 3.01 0.90 34.06
CA VAL A 118 4.09 0.63 33.11
C VAL A 118 3.98 -0.81 32.63
N SER A 119 4.31 -1.04 31.37
CA SER A 119 4.43 -2.40 30.82
C SER A 119 5.80 -2.61 30.20
N ARG A 120 6.39 -3.77 30.48
CA ARG A 120 7.53 -4.35 29.77
C ARG A 120 7.03 -5.45 28.85
N THR A 121 7.55 -5.52 27.63
CA THR A 121 7.21 -6.57 26.67
C THR A 121 8.41 -7.46 26.42
N ILE A 122 8.25 -8.77 26.56
CA ILE A 122 9.27 -9.77 26.24
C ILE A 122 8.82 -10.53 25.00
N GLY A 123 9.62 -10.42 23.95
CA GLY A 123 9.40 -11.13 22.70
C GLY A 123 10.02 -12.52 22.74
N VAL A 124 9.23 -13.54 22.39
CA VAL A 124 9.61 -14.95 22.42
C VAL A 124 9.31 -15.62 21.09
N PHE A 125 10.24 -16.43 20.61
CA PHE A 125 10.05 -17.22 19.39
C PHE A 125 10.64 -18.64 19.53
N GLY A 126 9.96 -19.62 18.92
CA GLY A 126 10.37 -21.02 18.91
C GLY A 126 9.89 -21.83 20.11
N MET A 127 8.86 -21.38 20.82
CA MET A 127 8.10 -22.16 21.80
C MET A 127 6.61 -22.03 21.51
N SER A 128 5.84 -23.11 21.74
CA SER A 128 4.38 -23.07 21.62
C SER A 128 3.75 -22.39 22.84
N GLU A 129 2.54 -21.86 22.66
CA GLU A 129 1.78 -21.23 23.74
C GLU A 129 1.59 -22.18 24.94
N ALA A 130 1.25 -23.45 24.69
CA ALA A 130 1.08 -24.45 25.74
C ALA A 130 2.35 -24.60 26.61
N VAL A 131 3.53 -24.65 25.98
CA VAL A 131 4.82 -24.77 26.69
C VAL A 131 5.13 -23.49 27.47
N LEU A 132 4.82 -22.32 26.92
CA LEU A 132 5.01 -21.04 27.62
C LEU A 132 4.11 -20.94 28.85
N THR A 133 2.83 -21.28 28.71
CA THR A 133 1.87 -21.29 29.81
C THR A 133 2.29 -22.26 30.91
N GLU A 134 2.76 -23.46 30.56
CA GLU A 134 3.25 -24.43 31.54
C GLU A 134 4.49 -23.92 32.30
N ARG A 135 5.50 -23.40 31.59
CA ARG A 135 6.76 -22.94 32.19
C ARG A 135 6.64 -21.69 33.06
N LEU A 136 5.60 -20.88 32.82
CA LEU A 136 5.39 -19.59 33.47
C LEU A 136 4.11 -19.58 34.31
N ALA A 137 3.50 -20.74 34.57
CA ALA A 137 2.19 -20.84 35.23
C ALA A 137 2.13 -20.11 36.58
N ASP A 138 3.22 -20.14 37.35
CA ASP A 138 3.36 -19.44 38.63
C ASP A 138 3.49 -17.91 38.49
N LEU A 139 3.96 -17.43 37.33
CA LEU A 139 4.08 -16.00 37.02
C LEU A 139 2.83 -15.44 36.33
N MET A 140 1.99 -16.27 35.72
CA MET A 140 0.73 -15.87 35.07
C MET A 140 -0.32 -15.52 36.13
N SER A 141 -0.21 -14.32 36.69
CA SER A 141 -1.10 -13.77 37.71
C SER A 141 -1.62 -12.40 37.33
N GLU A 142 -2.81 -12.06 37.83
CA GLU A 142 -3.37 -10.69 37.80
C GLU A 142 -2.84 -9.83 38.96
N ALA A 143 -2.08 -10.41 39.89
CA ALA A 143 -1.43 -9.66 40.97
C ALA A 143 -0.39 -8.69 40.39
N ASN A 144 -0.14 -7.56 41.06
CA ASN A 144 0.84 -6.56 40.63
C ASN A 144 2.27 -7.00 40.96
N PRO A 145 3.20 -7.16 39.99
CA PRO A 145 3.05 -6.95 38.54
C PRO A 145 2.36 -8.11 37.82
N ALA A 146 1.39 -7.79 36.97
CA ALA A 146 0.59 -8.78 36.24
C ALA A 146 1.32 -9.25 34.99
N VAL A 147 1.26 -10.56 34.69
CA VAL A 147 1.88 -11.13 33.49
C VAL A 147 0.81 -11.71 32.58
N SER A 148 0.85 -11.31 31.31
CA SER A 148 -0.07 -11.78 30.27
C SER A 148 0.69 -12.28 29.05
N LEU A 149 0.15 -13.30 28.39
CA LEU A 149 0.72 -13.93 27.21
C LEU A 149 -0.17 -13.68 25.99
N TYR A 150 0.45 -13.26 24.89
CA TYR A 150 -0.19 -13.09 23.59
C TYR A 150 0.59 -13.87 22.53
N ALA A 151 0.01 -14.91 21.96
CA ALA A 151 0.64 -15.71 20.91
C ALA A 151 -0.07 -15.51 19.56
N LYS A 152 0.70 -15.30 18.50
CA LYS A 152 0.20 -15.17 17.12
C LYS A 152 1.28 -15.51 16.11
N ASP A 153 0.92 -16.21 15.02
CA ASP A 153 1.78 -16.49 13.87
C ASP A 153 3.16 -17.12 14.26
N GLY A 154 3.17 -17.96 15.31
CA GLY A 154 4.37 -18.64 15.83
C GLY A 154 5.28 -17.77 16.72
N GLU A 155 4.92 -16.52 16.98
CA GLU A 155 5.59 -15.59 17.87
C GLU A 155 4.73 -15.36 19.12
N ALA A 156 5.37 -15.16 20.27
CA ALA A 156 4.70 -14.87 21.52
C ALA A 156 5.25 -13.59 22.17
N ILE A 157 4.37 -12.79 22.73
CA ILE A 157 4.70 -11.58 23.47
C ILE A 157 4.17 -11.74 24.89
N LEU A 158 5.09 -11.74 25.86
CA LEU A 158 4.75 -11.66 27.27
C LEU A 158 4.74 -10.18 27.68
N ARG A 159 3.67 -9.74 28.33
CA ARG A 159 3.58 -8.37 28.87
C ARG A 159 3.53 -8.41 30.38
N VAL A 160 4.54 -7.81 31.01
CA VAL A 160 4.64 -7.63 32.47
C VAL A 160 4.21 -6.19 32.77
N THR A 161 3.06 -6.03 33.41
CA THR A 161 2.44 -4.74 33.69
C THR A 161 2.43 -4.48 35.20
N ALA A 162 3.06 -3.40 35.64
CA ALA A 162 3.05 -2.98 37.03
C ALA A 162 2.34 -1.64 37.22
N ARG A 163 1.67 -1.48 38.36
CA ARG A 163 1.18 -0.18 38.86
C ARG A 163 1.98 0.22 40.10
N ALA A 164 2.47 1.45 40.14
CA ALA A 164 3.15 2.01 41.32
C ALA A 164 2.87 3.51 41.44
N ALA A 165 3.45 4.19 42.44
CA ALA A 165 3.29 5.64 42.60
C ALA A 165 3.88 6.43 41.42
N ASP A 166 5.02 5.99 40.89
CA ASP A 166 5.73 6.62 39.78
C ASP A 166 6.29 5.57 38.80
N ARG A 167 6.78 6.06 37.64
CA ARG A 167 7.35 5.20 36.58
C ARG A 167 8.53 4.36 37.05
N GLY A 168 9.44 4.93 37.84
CA GLY A 168 10.64 4.25 38.30
C GLY A 168 10.30 3.10 39.23
N ALA A 169 9.40 3.34 40.19
CA ALA A 169 8.88 2.31 41.08
C ALA A 169 8.14 1.20 40.30
N ALA A 170 7.38 1.55 39.26
CA ALA A 170 6.69 0.55 38.44
C ALA A 170 7.68 -0.32 37.63
N TYR A 171 8.71 0.27 37.03
CA TYR A 171 9.77 -0.50 36.36
C TYR A 171 10.52 -1.41 37.34
N ALA A 172 10.84 -0.93 38.54
CA ALA A 172 11.50 -1.73 39.57
C ALA A 172 10.68 -2.96 40.01
N LEU A 173 9.35 -2.92 39.87
CA LEU A 173 8.49 -4.09 40.06
C LEU A 173 8.52 -5.05 38.86
N CYS A 174 8.54 -4.52 37.62
CA CYS A 174 8.57 -5.36 36.42
C CYS A 174 9.92 -6.08 36.24
N ASP A 175 11.04 -5.37 36.45
CA ASP A 175 12.37 -5.82 36.03
C ASP A 175 12.79 -7.18 36.64
N PRO A 176 12.52 -7.51 37.93
CA PRO A 176 12.79 -8.84 38.47
C PRO A 176 12.00 -9.97 37.79
N VAL A 177 10.73 -9.71 37.45
CA VAL A 177 9.87 -10.69 36.76
C VAL A 177 10.31 -10.87 35.31
N VAL A 178 10.70 -9.78 34.64
CA VAL A 178 11.29 -9.83 33.30
C VAL A 178 12.56 -10.68 33.31
N GLU A 179 13.43 -10.50 34.30
CA GLU A 179 14.67 -11.27 34.40
C GLU A 179 14.42 -12.75 34.70
N ASP A 180 13.47 -13.09 35.59
CA ASP A 180 13.06 -14.49 35.83
C ASP A 180 12.53 -15.15 34.53
N ILE A 181 11.65 -14.47 33.80
CA ILE A 181 11.16 -14.93 32.49
C ILE A 181 12.33 -15.16 31.52
N ARG A 182 13.29 -14.23 31.45
CA ARG A 182 14.48 -14.38 30.59
C ARG A 182 15.33 -15.58 30.97
N GLN A 183 15.51 -15.85 32.27
CA GLN A 183 16.27 -17.00 32.74
C GLN A 183 15.57 -18.33 32.42
N ARG A 184 14.24 -18.40 32.59
CA ARG A 184 13.45 -19.61 32.31
C ARG A 184 13.34 -19.94 30.82
N LEU A 185 13.25 -18.91 29.98
CA LEU A 185 13.05 -19.07 28.53
C LEU A 185 14.35 -19.03 27.73
N GLY A 186 15.41 -18.43 28.28
CA GLY A 186 16.75 -18.40 27.72
C GLY A 186 16.79 -17.90 26.27
N VAL A 187 17.43 -18.69 25.39
CA VAL A 187 17.68 -18.35 23.98
C VAL A 187 16.42 -18.14 23.12
N ASN A 188 15.24 -18.47 23.63
CA ASN A 188 13.97 -18.24 22.93
C ASN A 188 13.46 -16.80 23.10
N VAL A 189 13.97 -16.06 24.09
CA VAL A 189 13.70 -14.62 24.20
C VAL A 189 14.56 -13.89 23.17
N TYR A 190 13.91 -13.19 22.25
CA TYR A 190 14.60 -12.41 21.23
C TYR A 190 14.82 -10.94 21.63
N GLY A 191 14.17 -10.46 22.69
CA GLY A 191 14.37 -9.11 23.18
C GLY A 191 13.32 -8.65 24.20
N VAL A 192 13.63 -7.54 24.87
CA VAL A 192 12.72 -6.82 25.77
C VAL A 192 12.49 -5.43 25.19
N ASP A 193 11.23 -5.00 25.13
CA ASP A 193 10.80 -3.70 24.60
C ASP A 193 11.29 -3.40 23.17
N ILE A 194 11.56 -4.44 22.38
CA ILE A 194 12.04 -4.33 21.00
C ILE A 194 10.90 -4.28 19.96
N GLY A 195 9.72 -4.77 20.35
CA GLY A 195 8.47 -4.72 19.58
C GLY A 195 8.28 -5.84 18.54
N SER A 196 9.32 -6.28 17.84
CA SER A 196 9.21 -7.42 16.90
C SER A 196 10.55 -8.11 16.60
N LEU A 197 10.47 -9.34 16.09
CA LEU A 197 11.65 -10.13 15.73
C LEU A 197 12.49 -9.47 14.61
N GLN A 198 11.88 -8.86 13.59
CA GLN A 198 12.63 -8.16 12.54
C GLN A 198 13.37 -6.93 13.08
N LYS A 199 12.79 -6.20 14.06
CA LYS A 199 13.47 -5.08 14.72
C LYS A 199 14.68 -5.55 15.50
N ALA A 200 14.58 -6.68 16.21
CA ALA A 200 15.71 -7.28 16.92
C ALA A 200 16.86 -7.63 15.96
N VAL A 201 16.56 -8.25 14.82
CA VAL A 201 17.57 -8.57 13.79
C VAL A 201 18.23 -7.32 13.22
N VAL A 202 17.46 -6.32 12.80
CA VAL A 202 18.00 -5.09 12.20
C VAL A 202 18.84 -4.31 13.21
N ALA A 203 18.40 -4.23 14.47
CA ALA A 203 19.18 -3.61 15.54
C ALA A 203 20.54 -4.30 15.73
N LEU A 204 20.58 -5.63 15.76
CA LEU A 204 21.81 -6.42 15.87
C LEU A 204 22.74 -6.25 14.66
N LEU A 205 22.19 -6.18 13.45
CA LEU A 205 22.97 -5.92 12.23
C LEU A 205 23.59 -4.53 12.25
N LEU A 206 22.83 -3.51 12.66
CA LEU A 206 23.30 -2.13 12.78
C LEU A 206 24.42 -2.00 13.82
N ASP A 207 24.23 -2.59 15.00
CA ASP A 207 25.20 -2.62 16.10
C ASP A 207 26.53 -3.27 15.68
N LYS A 208 26.46 -4.35 14.89
CA LYS A 208 27.65 -5.07 14.42
C LYS A 208 28.20 -4.58 13.09
N HIS A 209 27.57 -3.58 12.49
CA HIS A 209 27.89 -3.08 11.15
C HIS A 209 27.93 -4.18 10.08
N MET A 210 27.04 -5.16 10.19
CA MET A 210 26.96 -6.29 9.26
C MET A 210 25.85 -6.08 8.24
N LYS A 211 26.14 -6.45 7.00
CA LYS A 211 25.21 -6.41 5.87
C LYS A 211 24.56 -7.76 5.64
N ILE A 212 23.32 -7.74 5.18
CA ILE A 212 22.52 -8.93 4.89
C ILE A 212 21.89 -8.86 3.49
N ALA A 213 21.90 -10.00 2.80
CA ALA A 213 21.19 -10.21 1.54
C ALA A 213 20.30 -11.46 1.63
N THR A 214 19.19 -11.48 0.90
CA THR A 214 18.20 -12.57 0.97
C THR A 214 17.95 -13.22 -0.39
N ALA A 215 17.65 -14.53 -0.38
CA ALA A 215 17.24 -15.31 -1.54
C ALA A 215 15.97 -16.12 -1.23
N GLU A 216 14.86 -15.74 -1.85
CA GLU A 216 13.53 -16.22 -1.48
C GLU A 216 12.87 -16.99 -2.62
N SER A 217 12.55 -18.26 -2.36
CA SER A 217 11.70 -19.07 -3.25
C SER A 217 10.27 -19.07 -2.71
N CYS A 218 9.91 -19.99 -1.81
CA CYS A 218 8.51 -20.17 -1.36
C CYS A 218 7.90 -18.96 -0.64
N THR A 219 8.72 -18.06 -0.08
CA THR A 219 8.27 -16.82 0.56
C THR A 219 8.13 -15.64 -0.40
N ALA A 220 8.75 -15.69 -1.58
CA ALA A 220 8.60 -14.74 -2.67
C ALA A 220 8.76 -13.25 -2.28
N GLY A 221 9.71 -12.92 -1.38
CA GLY A 221 10.00 -11.54 -0.97
C GLY A 221 9.51 -11.15 0.43
N MET A 222 8.83 -12.05 1.14
CA MET A 222 8.29 -11.78 2.49
C MET A 222 9.38 -11.49 3.52
N LEU A 223 10.53 -12.18 3.48
CA LEU A 223 11.64 -11.89 4.39
C LEU A 223 12.19 -10.48 4.12
N SER A 224 12.40 -10.15 2.86
CA SER A 224 12.83 -8.82 2.42
C SER A 224 11.84 -7.75 2.88
N SER A 225 10.54 -7.96 2.65
CA SER A 225 9.47 -7.05 3.09
C SER A 225 9.53 -6.79 4.59
N ARG A 226 9.61 -7.85 5.41
CA ARG A 226 9.67 -7.72 6.88
C ARG A 226 10.91 -6.98 7.36
N LEU A 227 12.07 -7.20 6.75
CA LEU A 227 13.26 -6.41 7.07
C LEU A 227 13.04 -4.93 6.72
N THR A 228 12.48 -4.66 5.54
CA THR A 228 12.25 -3.29 5.05
C THR A 228 11.19 -2.49 5.83
N GLU A 229 10.39 -3.13 6.68
CA GLU A 229 9.48 -2.45 7.62
C GLU A 229 10.22 -1.66 8.71
N VAL A 230 11.49 -1.98 8.98
CA VAL A 230 12.27 -1.37 10.05
C VAL A 230 12.98 -0.12 9.56
N THR A 231 12.74 1.03 10.20
CA THR A 231 13.45 2.27 9.90
C THR A 231 14.97 2.09 10.05
N GLY A 232 15.74 2.61 9.09
CA GLY A 232 17.21 2.51 9.09
C GLY A 232 17.79 1.22 8.47
N VAL A 233 16.94 0.28 8.06
CA VAL A 233 17.37 -1.00 7.45
C VAL A 233 18.21 -0.85 6.18
N SER A 234 18.09 0.26 5.44
CA SER A 234 18.90 0.54 4.23
C SER A 234 20.40 0.59 4.49
N ALA A 235 20.83 0.78 5.75
CA ALA A 235 22.25 0.74 6.11
C ALA A 235 22.83 -0.69 6.15
N VAL A 236 21.96 -1.72 6.24
CA VAL A 236 22.37 -3.11 6.45
C VAL A 236 21.76 -4.10 5.44
N PHE A 237 20.64 -3.79 4.80
CA PHE A 237 20.01 -4.68 3.82
C PHE A 237 20.41 -4.33 2.39
N GLU A 238 21.16 -5.21 1.74
CA GLU A 238 21.76 -4.96 0.42
C GLU A 238 20.82 -5.30 -0.72
N CYS A 239 20.22 -6.50 -0.68
CA CYS A 239 19.29 -6.94 -1.71
C CYS A 239 18.42 -8.10 -1.25
N GLY A 240 17.26 -8.24 -1.90
CA GLY A 240 16.43 -9.43 -1.84
C GLY A 240 16.17 -10.00 -3.23
N ILE A 241 16.43 -11.29 -3.39
CA ILE A 241 16.36 -12.00 -4.68
C ILE A 241 15.23 -13.02 -4.63
N ALA A 242 14.14 -12.76 -5.35
CA ALA A 242 13.05 -13.71 -5.52
C ALA A 242 13.43 -14.83 -6.52
N ALA A 243 14.15 -15.85 -6.06
CA ALA A 243 14.64 -16.97 -6.86
C ALA A 243 13.63 -18.13 -6.92
N TYR A 244 12.44 -17.86 -7.49
CA TYR A 244 11.36 -18.85 -7.54
C TYR A 244 11.67 -20.04 -8.46
N SER A 245 12.20 -19.79 -9.66
CA SER A 245 12.49 -20.84 -10.64
C SER A 245 13.90 -21.45 -10.47
N PRO A 246 14.11 -22.72 -10.88
CA PRO A 246 15.45 -23.34 -10.96
C PRO A 246 16.47 -22.48 -11.72
N GLU A 247 16.04 -21.82 -12.80
CA GLU A 247 16.90 -21.01 -13.67
C GLU A 247 17.40 -19.76 -12.96
N ILE A 248 16.56 -19.10 -12.14
CA ILE A 248 17.00 -17.95 -11.34
C ILE A 248 17.93 -18.40 -10.21
N LYS A 249 17.63 -19.52 -9.54
CA LYS A 249 18.55 -20.13 -8.56
C LYS A 249 19.94 -20.37 -9.17
N HIS A 250 20.00 -20.84 -10.41
CA HIS A 250 21.28 -21.04 -11.09
C HIS A 250 21.94 -19.74 -11.58
N SER A 251 21.22 -18.96 -12.40
CA SER A 251 21.82 -17.84 -13.15
C SER A 251 22.12 -16.61 -12.29
N VAL A 252 21.37 -16.40 -11.21
CA VAL A 252 21.56 -15.25 -10.32
C VAL A 252 22.33 -15.65 -9.06
N LEU A 253 21.93 -16.74 -8.41
CA LEU A 253 22.53 -17.17 -7.13
C LEU A 253 23.70 -18.15 -7.31
N GLY A 254 24.00 -18.59 -8.53
CA GLY A 254 25.12 -19.50 -8.79
C GLY A 254 24.91 -20.94 -8.31
N VAL A 255 23.67 -21.33 -7.98
CA VAL A 255 23.38 -22.71 -7.55
C VAL A 255 23.72 -23.68 -8.69
N PRO A 256 24.53 -24.72 -8.48
CA PRO A 256 24.90 -25.66 -9.55
C PRO A 256 23.68 -26.39 -10.12
N LEU A 257 23.53 -26.41 -11.45
CA LEU A 257 22.41 -27.11 -12.11
C LEU A 257 22.39 -28.60 -11.77
N GLU A 258 23.55 -29.23 -11.66
CA GLU A 258 23.65 -30.65 -11.30
C GLU A 258 23.15 -30.92 -9.86
N MET A 259 23.33 -29.97 -8.94
CA MET A 259 22.77 -30.05 -7.59
C MET A 259 21.24 -29.99 -7.64
N ILE A 260 20.67 -29.05 -8.41
CA ILE A 260 19.22 -28.93 -8.58
C ILE A 260 18.63 -30.19 -9.22
N LYS A 261 19.27 -30.73 -10.27
CA LYS A 261 18.81 -31.96 -10.94
C LYS A 261 18.83 -33.18 -10.02
N LYS A 262 19.87 -33.30 -9.18
CA LYS A 262 20.06 -34.47 -8.31
C LYS A 262 19.22 -34.42 -7.04
N LEU A 263 19.10 -33.26 -6.41
CA LEU A 263 18.53 -33.10 -5.07
C LEU A 263 17.15 -32.40 -5.08
N GLY A 264 16.80 -31.77 -6.20
CA GLY A 264 15.62 -30.91 -6.31
C GLY A 264 15.84 -29.53 -5.70
N THR A 265 14.96 -28.59 -6.05
CA THR A 265 14.98 -27.20 -5.59
C THR A 265 14.67 -27.05 -4.09
N VAL A 266 14.01 -28.04 -3.48
CA VAL A 266 13.66 -28.01 -2.05
C VAL A 266 14.58 -28.94 -1.24
N SER A 267 15.86 -28.61 -1.14
CA SER A 267 16.85 -29.44 -0.43
C SER A 267 17.73 -28.56 0.46
N PRO A 268 18.31 -29.12 1.54
CA PRO A 268 19.19 -28.34 2.41
C PRO A 268 20.42 -27.81 1.65
N GLU A 269 20.94 -28.56 0.69
CA GLU A 269 22.09 -28.15 -0.13
C GLU A 269 21.74 -26.99 -1.06
N VAL A 270 20.57 -27.02 -1.70
CA VAL A 270 20.11 -25.90 -2.53
C VAL A 270 19.82 -24.67 -1.67
N ALA A 271 19.24 -24.82 -0.49
CA ALA A 271 19.06 -23.72 0.46
C ALA A 271 20.41 -23.09 0.84
N GLY A 272 21.40 -23.91 1.20
CA GLY A 272 22.74 -23.44 1.51
C GLY A 272 23.42 -22.70 0.37
N ALA A 273 23.36 -23.26 -0.84
CA ALA A 273 23.90 -22.64 -2.05
C ALA A 273 23.19 -21.33 -2.40
N MET A 274 21.87 -21.25 -2.21
CA MET A 274 21.11 -20.01 -2.39
C MET A 274 21.54 -18.93 -1.40
N ALA A 275 21.80 -19.30 -0.13
CA ALA A 275 22.22 -18.35 0.89
C ALA A 275 23.61 -17.78 0.59
N ASP A 276 24.59 -18.62 0.27
CA ASP A 276 25.93 -18.15 -0.14
C ASP A 276 25.88 -17.35 -1.44
N GLY A 277 25.03 -17.75 -2.39
CA GLY A 277 24.73 -17.01 -3.61
C GLY A 277 24.21 -15.60 -3.34
N ALA A 278 23.24 -15.45 -2.43
CA ALA A 278 22.67 -14.16 -2.04
C ALA A 278 23.74 -13.25 -1.42
N ARG A 279 24.55 -13.81 -0.49
CA ARG A 279 25.67 -13.13 0.14
C ARG A 279 26.64 -12.56 -0.90
N LYS A 280 27.04 -13.39 -1.88
CA LYS A 280 27.96 -13.02 -2.96
C LYS A 280 27.36 -11.95 -3.88
N VAL A 281 26.10 -12.08 -4.29
CA VAL A 281 25.41 -11.10 -5.15
C VAL A 281 25.28 -9.75 -4.45
N GLY A 282 24.83 -9.75 -3.19
CA GLY A 282 24.67 -8.54 -2.39
C GLY A 282 25.98 -7.97 -1.85
N LYS A 283 27.11 -8.69 -2.00
CA LYS A 283 28.38 -8.38 -1.30
C LYS A 283 28.15 -8.11 0.20
N ALA A 284 27.26 -8.89 0.78
CA ALA A 284 26.85 -8.79 2.17
C ALA A 284 27.74 -9.68 3.05
N ASP A 285 27.76 -9.42 4.35
CA ASP A 285 28.42 -10.30 5.31
C ASP A 285 27.63 -11.60 5.49
N LEU A 286 26.29 -11.49 5.44
CA LEU A 286 25.36 -12.60 5.60
C LEU A 286 24.46 -12.75 4.38
N GLY A 287 24.25 -14.00 3.96
CA GLY A 287 23.21 -14.37 3.02
C GLY A 287 22.20 -15.29 3.69
N VAL A 288 20.91 -15.05 3.45
CA VAL A 288 19.83 -15.87 4.00
C VAL A 288 18.95 -16.38 2.87
N SER A 289 18.55 -17.64 2.92
CA SER A 289 17.67 -18.19 1.91
C SER A 289 16.52 -18.98 2.48
N LEU A 290 15.44 -19.07 1.69
CA LEU A 290 14.28 -19.91 1.95
C LEU A 290 13.87 -20.66 0.69
N THR A 291 13.82 -21.99 0.77
CA THR A 291 13.25 -22.86 -0.28
C THR A 291 12.43 -23.97 0.34
N GLY A 292 11.23 -24.24 -0.19
CA GLY A 292 10.23 -25.02 0.53
C GLY A 292 8.96 -25.27 -0.27
N VAL A 293 8.09 -26.10 0.30
CA VAL A 293 6.76 -26.42 -0.20
C VAL A 293 5.74 -25.73 0.70
N ALA A 294 5.28 -24.54 0.28
CA ALA A 294 4.22 -23.83 1.00
C ALA A 294 2.80 -24.33 0.66
N GLY A 295 2.66 -25.30 -0.25
CA GLY A 295 1.36 -25.86 -0.64
C GLY A 295 0.63 -25.07 -1.74
N PRO A 296 -0.56 -25.52 -2.15
CA PRO A 296 -1.31 -26.65 -1.56
C PRO A 296 -0.81 -28.03 -2.00
N GLU A 297 0.02 -28.12 -3.04
CA GLU A 297 0.48 -29.40 -3.60
C GLU A 297 1.86 -29.82 -3.06
N ILE A 298 2.09 -31.14 -3.03
CA ILE A 298 3.41 -31.74 -2.80
C ILE A 298 4.32 -31.40 -3.98
N ILE A 299 5.56 -31.01 -3.70
CA ILE A 299 6.56 -30.68 -4.72
C ILE A 299 7.80 -31.56 -4.52
N GLU A 300 8.30 -32.17 -5.60
CA GLU A 300 9.50 -33.02 -5.58
C GLU A 300 9.45 -34.15 -4.52
N GLY A 301 8.25 -34.68 -4.27
CA GLY A 301 8.02 -35.72 -3.25
C GLY A 301 8.13 -35.23 -1.81
N LYS A 302 8.19 -33.92 -1.57
CA LYS A 302 8.29 -33.32 -0.22
C LYS A 302 6.92 -32.79 0.22
N PRO A 303 6.47 -33.12 1.44
CA PRO A 303 5.14 -32.73 1.91
C PRO A 303 5.03 -31.21 2.06
N VAL A 304 3.81 -30.71 1.94
CA VAL A 304 3.45 -29.33 2.28
C VAL A 304 3.91 -29.02 3.70
N GLY A 305 4.43 -27.82 3.91
CA GLY A 305 5.01 -27.39 5.19
C GLY A 305 6.51 -27.66 5.33
N THR A 306 7.12 -28.40 4.39
CA THR A 306 8.59 -28.59 4.37
C THR A 306 9.29 -27.35 3.86
N VAL A 307 10.04 -26.64 4.70
CA VAL A 307 10.84 -25.48 4.30
C VAL A 307 12.26 -25.59 4.83
N TYR A 308 13.25 -25.34 3.98
CA TYR A 308 14.65 -25.17 4.38
C TYR A 308 14.97 -23.69 4.45
N VAL A 309 15.48 -23.28 5.61
CA VAL A 309 15.99 -21.94 5.87
C VAL A 309 17.49 -22.06 6.02
N ALA A 310 18.25 -21.28 5.28
CA ALA A 310 19.70 -21.29 5.38
C ALA A 310 20.27 -19.89 5.66
N LEU A 311 21.38 -19.86 6.40
CA LEU A 311 22.20 -18.68 6.62
C LEU A 311 23.63 -19.02 6.20
N ALA A 312 24.25 -18.15 5.42
CA ALA A 312 25.63 -18.26 4.98
C ALA A 312 26.42 -17.03 5.44
N ASP A 313 27.59 -17.25 6.01
CA ASP A 313 28.62 -16.22 6.14
C ASP A 313 29.77 -16.49 5.16
N GLU A 314 30.93 -15.83 5.33
CA GLU A 314 32.09 -16.05 4.48
C GLU A 314 32.64 -17.49 4.53
N LYS A 315 32.44 -18.21 5.65
CA LYS A 315 33.13 -19.47 5.98
C LYS A 315 32.19 -20.66 6.05
N ARG A 316 30.95 -20.47 6.46
CA ARG A 316 30.04 -21.53 6.87
C ARG A 316 28.61 -21.27 6.41
N VAL A 317 27.87 -22.36 6.30
CA VAL A 317 26.44 -22.38 6.01
C VAL A 317 25.72 -23.19 7.08
N TRP A 318 24.70 -22.59 7.69
CA TRP A 318 23.77 -23.25 8.59
C TRP A 318 22.45 -23.45 7.87
N VAL A 319 21.91 -24.68 7.92
CA VAL A 319 20.62 -25.00 7.34
C VAL A 319 19.71 -25.57 8.40
N LYS A 320 18.49 -25.06 8.48
CA LYS A 320 17.42 -25.53 9.35
C LYS A 320 16.26 -26.02 8.51
N LYS A 321 15.83 -27.27 8.73
CA LYS A 321 14.57 -27.79 8.21
C LYS A 321 13.43 -27.37 9.15
N ILE A 322 12.36 -26.84 8.56
CA ILE A 322 11.09 -26.53 9.20
C ILE A 322 10.06 -27.51 8.66
N GLU A 323 9.28 -28.08 9.56
CA GLU A 323 8.13 -28.93 9.24
C GLU A 323 6.92 -28.25 9.88
N ALA A 324 6.19 -27.50 9.07
CA ALA A 324 4.93 -26.90 9.48
C ALA A 324 3.79 -27.90 9.26
N GLU A 325 2.86 -28.00 10.22
CA GLU A 325 1.65 -28.79 10.03
C GLU A 325 0.73 -28.07 9.03
N ALA A 326 0.35 -28.79 7.97
CA ALA A 326 -0.57 -28.28 6.98
C ALA A 326 -2.01 -28.45 7.47
N ILE A 327 -2.74 -27.35 7.68
CA ILE A 327 -4.19 -27.37 7.90
C ILE A 327 -4.86 -27.19 6.52
N GLU A 328 -5.90 -27.95 6.16
CA GLU A 328 -6.47 -27.87 4.81
C GLU A 328 -6.93 -26.44 4.41
N GLY A 329 -6.39 -25.87 3.31
CA GLY A 329 -6.86 -24.62 2.68
C GLY A 329 -5.77 -23.57 2.37
N ASP A 330 -6.14 -22.46 1.71
CA ASP A 330 -5.21 -21.36 1.34
C ASP A 330 -4.61 -20.61 2.54
N ALA A 331 -5.31 -20.63 3.68
CA ALA A 331 -4.83 -20.06 4.94
C ALA A 331 -3.54 -20.72 5.45
N ASP A 332 -3.30 -21.97 5.03
CA ASP A 332 -2.12 -22.75 5.39
C ASP A 332 -0.86 -22.25 4.68
N ARG A 333 -0.97 -21.94 3.38
CA ARG A 333 0.16 -21.49 2.57
C ARG A 333 0.78 -20.22 3.14
N GLU A 334 -0.04 -19.24 3.49
CA GLU A 334 0.46 -17.98 4.04
C GLU A 334 1.06 -18.17 5.44
N SER A 335 0.45 -19.03 6.26
CA SER A 335 0.94 -19.37 7.60
C SER A 335 2.31 -20.05 7.52
N ILE A 336 2.51 -21.00 6.60
CA ILE A 336 3.81 -21.65 6.34
C ILE A 336 4.86 -20.62 5.93
N ARG A 337 4.52 -19.69 5.02
CA ARG A 337 5.44 -18.64 4.57
C ARG A 337 5.84 -17.70 5.71
N LYS A 338 4.89 -17.28 6.54
CA LYS A 338 5.14 -16.44 7.72
C LYS A 338 6.03 -17.13 8.73
N LEU A 339 5.72 -18.38 9.09
CA LEU A 339 6.49 -19.19 10.04
C LEU A 339 7.92 -19.40 9.55
N ALA A 340 8.10 -19.76 8.27
CA ALA A 340 9.42 -19.89 7.66
C ALA A 340 10.23 -18.59 7.71
N THR A 341 9.57 -17.46 7.45
CA THR A 341 10.20 -16.13 7.53
C THR A 341 10.62 -15.78 8.96
N SER A 342 9.78 -16.06 9.96
CA SER A 342 10.14 -15.88 11.37
C SER A 342 11.32 -16.78 11.77
N HIS A 343 11.37 -18.02 11.28
CA HIS A 343 12.54 -18.89 11.49
C HIS A 343 13.82 -18.37 10.84
N ALA A 344 13.73 -17.72 9.68
CA ALA A 344 14.88 -17.07 9.05
C ALA A 344 15.40 -15.89 9.88
N LEU A 345 14.51 -15.04 10.37
CA LEU A 345 14.89 -13.93 11.26
C LEU A 345 15.49 -14.44 12.57
N ASP A 346 14.91 -15.47 13.19
CA ASP A 346 15.44 -16.06 14.42
C ASP A 346 16.81 -16.73 14.19
N LEU A 347 17.02 -17.37 13.04
CA LEU A 347 18.32 -17.94 12.68
C LEU A 347 19.40 -16.86 12.58
N VAL A 348 19.09 -15.74 11.92
CA VAL A 348 19.98 -14.57 11.84
C VAL A 348 20.25 -13.98 13.22
N ARG A 349 19.20 -13.76 14.01
CA ARG A 349 19.31 -13.22 15.37
C ARG A 349 20.25 -14.08 16.22
N ARG A 350 20.02 -15.39 16.28
CA ARG A 350 20.86 -16.32 17.06
C ARG A 350 22.31 -16.31 16.59
N TYR A 351 22.53 -16.23 15.28
CA TYR A 351 23.87 -16.08 14.72
C TYR A 351 24.55 -14.80 15.21
N LEU A 352 23.85 -13.67 15.17
CA LEU A 352 24.41 -12.37 15.57
C LEU A 352 24.68 -12.30 17.08
N GLU A 353 23.77 -12.83 17.91
CA GLU A 353 23.93 -12.86 19.37
C GLU A 353 25.08 -13.77 19.81
N ALA A 354 25.22 -14.95 19.20
CA ALA A 354 26.27 -15.89 19.57
C ALA A 354 27.62 -15.56 18.91
N LEU A 355 27.64 -14.94 17.73
CA LEU A 355 28.77 -14.87 16.80
C LEU A 355 29.19 -16.26 16.26
N PRO A 356 29.67 -16.36 15.00
CA PRO A 356 29.96 -17.63 14.32
C PRO A 356 30.99 -18.53 15.03
N THR A 357 31.83 -17.97 15.89
CA THR A 357 32.78 -18.74 16.71
C THR A 357 32.11 -19.50 17.86
N VAL A 358 30.91 -19.10 18.28
CA VAL A 358 30.18 -19.68 19.43
C VAL A 358 28.93 -20.42 18.97
N MET A 359 28.31 -20.05 17.85
CA MET A 359 27.19 -20.78 17.29
C MET A 359 27.65 -22.16 16.76
N ALA A 360 27.49 -23.19 17.59
CA ALA A 360 27.84 -24.56 17.24
C ALA A 360 27.09 -25.02 15.97
N GLY A 361 27.80 -25.71 15.08
CA GLY A 361 27.27 -26.22 13.82
C GLY A 361 27.73 -25.44 12.58
N GLY A 362 27.01 -25.68 11.47
CA GLY A 362 27.29 -25.12 10.16
C GLY A 362 28.30 -25.96 9.37
N GLU A 363 27.98 -26.24 8.11
CA GLU A 363 28.90 -26.89 7.20
C GLU A 363 29.91 -25.87 6.68
N ILE A 364 31.19 -26.25 6.64
CA ILE A 364 32.23 -25.40 6.03
C ILE A 364 31.88 -25.23 4.56
N ILE A 365 31.81 -23.98 4.11
CA ILE A 365 31.74 -23.68 2.69
C ILE A 365 33.04 -24.20 2.12
N LYS A 366 32.96 -25.33 1.40
CA LYS A 366 34.13 -25.88 0.73
C LYS A 366 34.66 -24.75 -0.18
N PRO A 367 35.92 -24.33 -0.02
CA PRO A 367 36.51 -23.42 -0.99
C PRO A 367 36.30 -24.08 -2.35
N GLU A 368 35.83 -23.32 -3.34
CA GLU A 368 35.73 -23.82 -4.70
C GLU A 368 37.03 -24.57 -5.02
N GLN A 369 36.95 -25.89 -5.25
CA GLN A 369 37.92 -26.52 -6.13
C GLN A 369 37.88 -25.65 -7.37
N GLU A 370 39.00 -25.01 -7.70
CA GLU A 370 39.12 -24.10 -8.85
C GLU A 370 38.20 -24.61 -9.94
N ALA A 371 37.10 -23.86 -10.16
CA ALA A 371 36.19 -24.18 -11.25
C ALA A 371 37.08 -24.38 -12.48
N PRO A 372 36.89 -25.47 -13.25
CA PRO A 372 37.82 -25.85 -14.30
C PRO A 372 38.15 -24.61 -15.11
N THR A 373 39.43 -24.25 -15.14
CA THR A 373 39.92 -23.11 -15.91
C THR A 373 39.39 -23.27 -17.32
N ILE A 374 38.45 -22.41 -17.70
CA ILE A 374 38.02 -22.28 -19.08
C ILE A 374 39.31 -21.98 -19.84
N PRO A 375 39.72 -22.82 -20.82
CA PRO A 375 40.95 -22.58 -21.54
C PRO A 375 40.91 -21.14 -22.08
N GLN A 376 41.88 -20.33 -21.66
CA GLN A 376 42.08 -19.00 -22.21
C GLN A 376 42.57 -19.17 -23.65
N GLY A 377 41.65 -19.48 -24.55
CA GLY A 377 41.85 -19.30 -25.97
C GLY A 377 42.10 -17.82 -26.22
N LYS A 378 43.17 -17.53 -26.97
CA LYS A 378 43.53 -16.17 -27.42
C LYS A 378 42.25 -15.41 -27.76
N VAL A 379 42.00 -14.37 -27.00
CA VAL A 379 40.85 -13.49 -27.18
C VAL A 379 40.97 -12.86 -28.56
N ARG A 380 40.23 -13.40 -29.52
CA ARG A 380 39.55 -12.59 -30.53
C ARG A 380 38.15 -12.38 -30.00
N ARG A 381 37.99 -11.32 -29.19
CA ARG A 381 36.69 -10.88 -28.68
C ARG A 381 35.88 -10.36 -29.88
N GLU A 382 35.13 -11.24 -30.52
CA GLU A 382 33.82 -10.83 -31.02
C GLU A 382 32.82 -11.20 -29.94
N LYS A 383 32.42 -10.22 -29.13
CA LYS A 383 31.21 -10.30 -28.31
C LYS A 383 30.08 -10.65 -29.28
N GLN A 384 29.66 -11.91 -29.35
CA GLN A 384 28.45 -12.26 -30.08
C GLN A 384 27.27 -11.78 -29.23
N GLY A 385 26.89 -10.52 -29.46
CA GLY A 385 25.81 -9.86 -28.74
C GLY A 385 24.50 -10.61 -28.88
N ILE A 386 23.58 -10.34 -27.96
CA ILE A 386 22.19 -10.86 -27.93
C ILE A 386 21.53 -10.77 -29.32
N LEU A 387 21.85 -9.73 -30.09
CA LEU A 387 21.43 -9.53 -31.48
C LEU A 387 21.74 -10.72 -32.40
N ARG A 388 22.88 -11.42 -32.26
CA ARG A 388 23.23 -12.56 -33.11
C ARG A 388 22.39 -13.82 -32.85
N ARG A 389 21.75 -13.92 -31.68
CA ARG A 389 20.81 -15.02 -31.36
C ARG A 389 19.42 -14.80 -31.96
N ILE A 390 19.04 -13.55 -32.17
CA ILE A 390 17.68 -13.16 -32.55
C ILE A 390 17.61 -12.74 -34.04
N LEU A 391 18.65 -12.08 -34.55
CA LEU A 391 18.74 -11.63 -35.94
C LEU A 391 19.56 -12.60 -36.81
N PRO A 392 19.20 -12.74 -38.10
CA PRO A 392 20.02 -13.50 -39.06
C PRO A 392 21.42 -12.92 -39.16
N TRP A 393 22.44 -13.77 -39.09
CA TRP A 393 23.84 -13.33 -39.16
C TRP A 393 24.61 -14.06 -40.28
N LYS A 394 25.64 -13.39 -40.82
CA LYS A 394 26.47 -13.95 -41.89
C LYS A 394 27.24 -15.16 -41.35
N GLY A 395 26.94 -16.36 -41.87
CA GLY A 395 27.49 -17.65 -41.41
C GLY A 395 26.48 -18.58 -40.72
N ASP A 396 25.24 -18.16 -40.51
CA ASP A 396 24.17 -19.04 -40.01
C ASP A 396 23.78 -20.09 -41.07
N ARG A 397 23.43 -21.31 -40.63
CA ARG A 397 22.91 -22.35 -41.54
C ARG A 397 21.53 -21.92 -42.07
N LYS A 398 21.15 -22.33 -43.29
CA LYS A 398 19.85 -21.96 -43.92
C LYS A 398 18.64 -22.17 -42.99
N ARG A 399 18.64 -23.26 -42.21
CA ARG A 399 17.59 -23.57 -41.22
C ARG A 399 17.54 -22.56 -40.06
N ASP A 400 18.69 -22.09 -39.60
CA ASP A 400 18.80 -21.14 -38.49
C ASP A 400 18.38 -19.74 -38.92
N ILE A 401 18.73 -19.35 -40.15
CA ILE A 401 18.25 -18.10 -40.76
C ILE A 401 16.71 -18.10 -40.83
N PHE A 402 16.11 -19.18 -41.33
CA PHE A 402 14.65 -19.29 -41.44
C PHE A 402 13.96 -19.23 -40.08
N ARG A 403 14.47 -19.96 -39.07
CA ARG A 403 13.92 -19.95 -37.71
C ARG A 403 14.01 -18.57 -37.04
N LYS A 404 15.13 -17.88 -37.19
CA LYS A 404 15.33 -16.53 -36.65
C LYS A 404 14.42 -15.51 -37.35
N LEU A 405 14.27 -15.60 -38.67
CA LEU A 405 13.33 -14.76 -39.42
C LEU A 405 11.89 -14.99 -38.95
N ALA A 406 11.47 -16.25 -38.79
CA ALA A 406 10.13 -16.59 -38.33
C ALA A 406 9.84 -16.07 -36.90
N LEU A 407 10.81 -16.18 -35.99
CA LEU A 407 10.70 -15.63 -34.63
C LEU A 407 10.61 -14.10 -34.63
N LEU A 408 11.39 -13.43 -35.48
CA LEU A 408 11.37 -11.98 -35.57
C LEU A 408 10.03 -11.50 -36.12
N VAL A 409 9.54 -12.12 -37.19
CA VAL A 409 8.21 -11.84 -37.75
C VAL A 409 7.12 -12.07 -36.69
N ALA A 410 7.13 -13.20 -35.99
CA ALA A 410 6.15 -13.49 -34.93
C ALA A 410 6.21 -12.47 -33.78
N SER A 411 7.41 -12.04 -33.38
CA SER A 411 7.58 -11.03 -32.32
C SER A 411 7.05 -9.66 -32.72
N VAL A 412 7.25 -9.25 -33.98
CA VAL A 412 6.69 -8.00 -34.52
C VAL A 412 5.17 -8.06 -34.55
N PHE A 413 4.58 -9.18 -34.98
CA PHE A 413 3.13 -9.37 -34.95
C PHE A 413 2.57 -9.33 -33.52
N LEU A 414 3.23 -9.97 -32.56
CA LEU A 414 2.80 -9.98 -31.16
C LEU A 414 2.85 -8.57 -30.55
N VAL A 415 3.94 -7.85 -30.75
CA VAL A 415 4.11 -6.48 -30.23
C VAL A 415 3.11 -5.53 -30.89
N SER A 416 2.91 -5.64 -32.20
CA SER A 416 1.92 -4.83 -32.92
C SER A 416 0.51 -5.13 -32.43
N ALA A 417 0.14 -6.41 -32.24
CA ALA A 417 -1.18 -6.80 -31.74
C ALA A 417 -1.42 -6.27 -30.32
N LEU A 418 -0.44 -6.40 -29.43
CA LEU A 418 -0.53 -5.89 -28.06
C LEU A 418 -0.64 -4.36 -28.04
N ALA A 419 0.17 -3.66 -28.84
CA ALA A 419 0.10 -2.21 -28.98
C ALA A 419 -1.26 -1.75 -29.53
N SER A 420 -1.80 -2.46 -30.53
CA SER A 420 -3.15 -2.19 -31.06
C SER A 420 -4.24 -2.41 -30.01
N VAL A 421 -4.14 -3.47 -29.18
CA VAL A 421 -5.10 -3.72 -28.09
C VAL A 421 -5.05 -2.60 -27.05
N VAL A 422 -3.86 -2.19 -26.62
CA VAL A 422 -3.69 -1.08 -25.66
C VAL A 422 -4.21 0.23 -26.25
N TYR A 423 -3.90 0.51 -27.52
CA TYR A 423 -4.37 1.70 -28.21
C TYR A 423 -5.90 1.76 -28.27
N ILE A 424 -6.54 0.67 -28.71
CA ILE A 424 -8.01 0.61 -28.89
C ILE A 424 -8.75 0.53 -27.56
N ARG A 425 -8.25 -0.22 -26.57
CA ARG A 425 -8.98 -0.48 -25.30
C ARG A 425 -8.70 0.51 -24.19
N VAL A 426 -7.63 1.29 -24.29
CA VAL A 426 -7.20 2.19 -23.22
C VAL A 426 -7.01 3.61 -23.74
N MET A 427 -6.14 3.79 -24.74
CA MET A 427 -5.76 5.13 -25.19
C MET A 427 -6.92 5.86 -25.89
N GLN A 428 -7.57 5.23 -26.87
CA GLN A 428 -8.71 5.82 -27.58
C GLN A 428 -9.87 6.22 -26.64
N PRO A 429 -10.36 5.36 -25.71
CA PRO A 429 -11.39 5.74 -24.76
C PRO A 429 -11.00 6.94 -23.89
N LEU A 430 -9.76 6.98 -23.40
CA LEU A 430 -9.27 8.06 -22.56
C LEU A 430 -9.18 9.38 -23.33
N GLN A 431 -8.60 9.36 -24.54
CA GLN A 431 -8.52 10.53 -25.41
C GLN A 431 -9.92 11.08 -25.72
N ASN A 432 -10.89 10.20 -25.98
CA ASN A 432 -12.26 10.61 -26.24
C ASN A 432 -12.92 11.29 -25.03
N ARG A 433 -12.75 10.74 -23.82
CA ARG A 433 -13.25 11.38 -22.59
C ARG A 433 -12.63 12.74 -22.35
N MET A 434 -11.33 12.87 -22.55
CA MET A 434 -10.62 14.15 -22.42
C MET A 434 -11.15 15.17 -23.43
N LEU A 435 -11.25 14.79 -24.70
CA LEU A 435 -11.80 15.64 -25.77
C LEU A 435 -13.16 16.23 -25.37
N PHE A 436 -14.11 15.39 -24.96
CA PHE A 436 -15.46 15.86 -24.64
C PHE A 436 -15.56 16.61 -23.32
N ARG A 437 -14.65 16.33 -22.36
CA ARG A 437 -14.51 17.17 -21.17
C ARG A 437 -14.04 18.58 -21.53
N ASP A 438 -13.01 18.69 -22.36
CA ASP A 438 -12.47 19.97 -22.79
C ASP A 438 -13.50 20.77 -23.62
N LEU A 439 -14.29 20.10 -24.46
CA LEU A 439 -15.41 20.72 -25.17
C LEU A 439 -16.53 21.19 -24.22
N ALA A 440 -16.82 20.44 -23.15
CA ALA A 440 -17.79 20.85 -22.13
C ALA A 440 -17.28 22.04 -21.30
N GLU A 441 -15.98 22.13 -21.03
CA GLU A 441 -15.37 23.30 -20.39
C GLU A 441 -15.53 24.54 -21.29
N LEU A 442 -15.24 24.43 -22.59
CA LEU A 442 -15.45 25.51 -23.55
C LEU A 442 -16.91 25.95 -23.64
N TYR A 443 -17.84 25.00 -23.56
CA TYR A 443 -19.27 25.28 -23.53
C TYR A 443 -19.71 26.05 -22.28
N ASN A 444 -19.03 25.85 -21.15
CA ASN A 444 -19.36 26.50 -19.87
C ASN A 444 -18.58 27.80 -19.61
N MET A 445 -17.66 28.21 -20.50
CA MET A 445 -16.94 29.48 -20.39
C MET A 445 -17.91 30.67 -20.54
N ARG A 446 -17.76 31.68 -19.67
CA ARG A 446 -18.60 32.88 -19.71
C ARG A 446 -18.25 33.73 -20.93
N ALA A 447 -19.28 34.30 -21.56
CA ALA A 447 -19.17 35.14 -22.75
C ALA A 447 -18.24 36.35 -22.62
N GLU A 448 -17.92 36.78 -21.39
CA GLU A 448 -17.08 37.95 -21.09
C GLU A 448 -15.57 37.71 -21.36
N GLU A 449 -15.13 36.46 -21.51
CA GLU A 449 -13.71 36.12 -21.74
C GLU A 449 -13.34 35.93 -23.22
N VAL A 450 -14.32 35.85 -24.13
CA VAL A 450 -14.08 35.67 -25.57
C VAL A 450 -14.14 37.03 -26.25
N SER A 451 -13.00 37.54 -26.75
CA SER A 451 -12.96 38.78 -27.53
C SER A 451 -13.81 38.64 -28.80
N LEU A 452 -14.97 39.27 -28.80
CA LEU A 452 -15.93 39.22 -29.91
C LEU A 452 -15.51 40.18 -31.04
N ASP A 453 -14.73 39.68 -32.00
CA ASP A 453 -14.71 40.29 -33.33
C ASP A 453 -16.05 40.00 -34.00
N SER A 454 -16.91 41.02 -34.03
CA SER A 454 -18.28 40.97 -34.49
C SER A 454 -18.35 40.89 -36.02
N GLY A 455 -18.53 39.67 -36.56
CA GLY A 455 -18.84 39.51 -37.99
C GLY A 455 -19.05 38.10 -38.54
N GLY A 456 -18.88 37.02 -37.75
CA GLY A 456 -18.82 35.64 -38.28
C GLY A 456 -19.85 34.62 -37.79
N TYR A 457 -20.79 34.99 -36.92
CA TYR A 457 -21.70 34.03 -36.27
C TYR A 457 -23.14 34.09 -36.82
N PRO A 458 -23.87 32.97 -36.89
CA PRO A 458 -25.28 32.94 -37.27
C PRO A 458 -26.16 33.79 -36.35
N GLU A 459 -27.20 34.42 -36.93
CA GLU A 459 -28.17 35.23 -36.19
C GLU A 459 -28.90 34.39 -35.13
N GLY A 460 -28.98 34.88 -33.89
CA GLY A 460 -29.64 34.19 -32.77
C GLY A 460 -28.80 33.11 -32.07
N MET A 461 -27.51 32.97 -32.38
CA MET A 461 -26.61 32.04 -31.69
C MET A 461 -26.32 32.47 -30.24
N LEU A 462 -26.45 31.53 -29.29
CA LEU A 462 -26.17 31.78 -27.88
C LEU A 462 -24.67 31.98 -27.63
N PRO A 463 -24.26 32.93 -26.76
CA PRO A 463 -22.86 33.28 -26.55
C PRO A 463 -21.94 32.12 -26.14
N GLN A 464 -22.45 31.20 -25.33
CA GLN A 464 -21.74 30.00 -24.88
C GLN A 464 -21.31 29.06 -26.02
N PHE A 465 -21.86 29.19 -27.23
CA PHE A 465 -21.45 28.41 -28.39
C PHE A 465 -20.35 29.08 -29.23
N TYR A 466 -19.99 30.34 -28.99
CA TYR A 466 -19.04 31.06 -29.85
C TYR A 466 -17.67 30.38 -29.92
N GLY A 467 -17.12 29.97 -28.77
CA GLY A 467 -15.83 29.28 -28.72
C GLY A 467 -15.83 27.88 -29.36
N LEU A 468 -17.00 27.22 -29.43
CA LEU A 468 -17.17 25.96 -30.15
C LEU A 468 -17.33 26.22 -31.65
N TYR A 469 -18.15 27.19 -32.03
CA TYR A 469 -18.42 27.53 -33.43
C TYR A 469 -17.16 28.00 -34.17
N SER A 470 -16.30 28.76 -33.49
CA SER A 470 -15.01 29.17 -34.05
C SER A 470 -14.07 28.00 -34.36
N ARG A 471 -14.28 26.84 -33.71
CA ARG A 471 -13.48 25.62 -33.92
C ARG A 471 -14.12 24.68 -34.93
N ASN A 472 -15.44 24.55 -34.91
CA ASN A 472 -16.18 23.83 -35.92
C ASN A 472 -17.54 24.51 -36.19
N PRO A 473 -17.75 25.07 -37.41
CA PRO A 473 -18.97 25.80 -37.76
C PRO A 473 -20.20 24.90 -37.98
N ASP A 474 -20.07 23.57 -37.92
CA ASP A 474 -21.20 22.63 -38.04
C ASP A 474 -21.94 22.43 -36.73
N ILE A 475 -21.45 22.96 -35.60
CA ILE A 475 -22.13 22.88 -34.31
C ILE A 475 -23.53 23.52 -34.38
N ARG A 476 -24.55 22.80 -33.92
CA ARG A 476 -25.95 23.29 -33.91
C ARG A 476 -26.65 23.14 -32.57
N GLY A 477 -26.06 22.42 -31.62
CA GLY A 477 -26.65 22.27 -30.29
C GLY A 477 -25.73 21.57 -29.32
N TRP A 478 -26.26 21.33 -28.13
CA TRP A 478 -25.62 20.59 -27.06
C TRP A 478 -26.67 19.68 -26.42
N VAL A 479 -26.32 18.41 -26.18
CA VAL A 479 -27.19 17.46 -25.51
C VAL A 479 -26.61 17.09 -24.16
N LYS A 480 -27.39 17.32 -23.11
CA LYS A 480 -27.09 16.89 -21.75
C LYS A 480 -28.29 16.14 -21.19
N ILE A 481 -28.08 14.94 -20.68
CA ILE A 481 -29.13 14.15 -20.02
C ILE A 481 -28.71 13.94 -18.57
N GLU A 482 -29.43 14.60 -17.65
CA GLU A 482 -29.16 14.50 -16.20
C GLU A 482 -29.23 13.04 -15.73
N GLY A 483 -28.35 12.66 -14.80
CA GLY A 483 -28.22 11.27 -14.34
C GLY A 483 -27.47 10.32 -15.30
N THR A 484 -26.95 10.82 -16.42
CA THR A 484 -26.11 10.04 -17.35
C THR A 484 -24.78 10.74 -17.62
N ASN A 485 -23.86 10.02 -18.29
CA ASN A 485 -22.61 10.58 -18.81
C ASN A 485 -22.79 11.31 -20.16
N ILE A 486 -24.03 11.57 -20.58
CA ILE A 486 -24.31 12.27 -21.84
C ILE A 486 -24.24 13.77 -21.62
N ASN A 487 -23.18 14.35 -22.18
CA ASN A 487 -22.92 15.78 -22.16
C ASN A 487 -22.02 16.12 -23.35
N TYR A 488 -22.63 16.30 -24.53
CA TYR A 488 -21.90 16.33 -25.80
C TYR A 488 -22.40 17.45 -26.73
N PRO A 489 -21.52 18.00 -27.60
CA PRO A 489 -21.95 18.84 -28.70
C PRO A 489 -22.75 18.03 -29.73
N VAL A 490 -23.66 18.71 -30.44
CA VAL A 490 -24.47 18.12 -31.51
C VAL A 490 -24.22 18.87 -32.82
N MET A 491 -23.68 18.15 -33.80
CA MET A 491 -23.28 18.69 -35.10
C MET A 491 -24.41 18.60 -36.12
N MET A 492 -24.33 19.37 -37.22
CA MET A 492 -25.16 19.15 -38.41
C MET A 492 -24.39 18.28 -39.41
N ASP A 493 -24.94 17.12 -39.74
CA ASP A 493 -24.39 16.28 -40.79
C ASP A 493 -24.89 16.72 -42.18
N ASP A 494 -24.06 16.56 -43.20
CA ASP A 494 -24.37 16.96 -44.59
C ASP A 494 -25.16 15.89 -45.37
N GLY A 495 -25.49 14.77 -44.72
CA GLY A 495 -26.17 13.60 -45.27
C GLY A 495 -25.23 12.43 -45.58
N SER A 496 -23.92 12.59 -45.39
CA SER A 496 -22.92 11.53 -45.59
C SER A 496 -22.74 10.62 -44.37
N GLY A 497 -23.24 11.01 -43.20
CA GLY A 497 -22.93 10.37 -41.93
C GLY A 497 -21.49 10.60 -41.49
N PHE A 498 -20.88 11.72 -41.89
CA PHE A 498 -19.51 12.12 -41.57
C PHE A 498 -19.23 12.04 -40.06
N TYR A 499 -20.13 12.58 -39.24
CA TYR A 499 -19.95 12.61 -37.79
C TYR A 499 -20.18 11.26 -37.08
N LYS A 500 -20.59 10.23 -37.82
CA LYS A 500 -20.65 8.85 -37.31
C LYS A 500 -19.25 8.29 -37.03
N ASN A 501 -18.25 8.66 -37.82
CA ASN A 501 -16.88 8.16 -37.70
C ASN A 501 -15.83 9.27 -37.62
N HIS A 502 -16.26 10.51 -37.37
CA HIS A 502 -15.39 11.64 -37.13
C HIS A 502 -15.77 12.37 -35.84
N ASN A 503 -14.77 12.84 -35.11
CA ASN A 503 -14.97 13.62 -33.89
C ASN A 503 -15.35 15.08 -34.20
N PHE A 504 -15.50 15.90 -33.15
CA PHE A 504 -15.81 17.33 -33.27
C PHE A 504 -14.82 18.12 -34.13
N TYR A 505 -13.55 17.72 -34.22
CA TYR A 505 -12.54 18.41 -35.04
C TYR A 505 -12.44 17.86 -36.46
N GLY A 506 -13.28 16.90 -36.85
CA GLY A 506 -13.26 16.28 -38.17
C GLY A 506 -12.19 15.19 -38.34
N GLU A 507 -11.63 14.67 -37.24
CA GLU A 507 -10.64 13.59 -37.26
C GLU A 507 -11.35 12.23 -37.11
N LEU A 508 -10.80 11.17 -37.73
CA LEU A 508 -11.35 9.82 -37.62
C LEU A 508 -11.45 9.36 -36.16
N SER A 509 -12.64 8.91 -35.77
CA SER A 509 -12.93 8.45 -34.41
C SER A 509 -13.99 7.36 -34.43
N ASP A 510 -13.69 6.24 -33.75
CA ASP A 510 -14.64 5.14 -33.53
C ASP A 510 -15.81 5.55 -32.61
N TYR A 511 -15.67 6.69 -31.90
CA TYR A 511 -16.70 7.26 -31.04
C TYR A 511 -17.64 8.19 -31.81
N GLY A 512 -17.14 8.87 -32.85
CA GLY A 512 -17.87 9.92 -33.56
C GLY A 512 -18.23 11.10 -32.65
N VAL A 513 -19.25 11.85 -33.04
CA VAL A 513 -19.89 12.91 -32.24
C VAL A 513 -21.38 12.92 -32.53
N PRO A 514 -22.26 13.22 -31.56
CA PRO A 514 -23.69 13.30 -31.84
C PRO A 514 -24.03 14.31 -32.94
N TYR A 515 -25.02 13.99 -33.77
CA TYR A 515 -25.37 14.83 -34.92
C TYR A 515 -26.86 14.79 -35.27
N PHE A 516 -27.33 15.84 -35.92
CA PHE A 516 -28.61 15.92 -36.62
C PHE A 516 -28.45 15.45 -38.07
N SER A 517 -29.45 14.79 -38.63
CA SER A 517 -29.46 14.54 -40.08
C SER A 517 -29.70 15.83 -40.85
N LYS A 518 -29.25 15.89 -42.10
CA LYS A 518 -29.38 17.06 -42.98
C LYS A 518 -30.82 17.56 -43.12
N GLU A 519 -31.80 16.65 -43.05
CA GLU A 519 -33.23 16.93 -43.18
C GLU A 519 -33.85 17.51 -41.90
N THR A 520 -33.08 17.59 -40.81
CA THR A 520 -33.57 18.09 -39.52
C THR A 520 -33.82 19.59 -39.60
N ALA A 521 -35.11 19.98 -39.63
CA ALA A 521 -35.51 21.38 -39.61
C ALA A 521 -35.36 21.96 -38.19
N LEU A 522 -34.22 22.61 -37.92
CA LEU A 522 -33.95 23.27 -36.64
C LEU A 522 -34.73 24.59 -36.45
N TYR A 523 -35.19 25.20 -37.54
CA TYR A 523 -35.96 26.45 -37.53
C TYR A 523 -37.23 26.34 -38.38
N SER A 524 -38.41 26.56 -37.78
CA SER A 524 -39.68 26.76 -38.49
C SER A 524 -40.64 27.63 -37.66
N PRO A 525 -41.14 28.77 -38.15
CA PRO A 525 -42.04 29.65 -37.40
C PRO A 525 -43.40 29.05 -36.98
N SER A 526 -43.75 27.83 -37.41
CA SER A 526 -45.15 27.36 -37.42
C SER A 526 -45.43 25.94 -36.90
N SER A 527 -44.56 25.33 -36.08
CA SER A 527 -44.87 24.02 -35.45
C SER A 527 -44.67 24.00 -33.93
N ILE A 528 -45.76 23.68 -33.20
CA ILE A 528 -45.84 23.67 -31.73
C ILE A 528 -45.43 22.30 -31.13
N ASN A 529 -45.27 21.25 -31.95
CA ASN A 529 -44.71 19.96 -31.53
C ASN A 529 -43.58 19.57 -32.48
N ARG A 530 -42.33 19.67 -32.03
CA ARG A 530 -41.15 19.22 -32.79
C ARG A 530 -40.51 18.03 -32.11
N SER A 531 -40.53 16.88 -32.77
CA SER A 531 -39.63 15.77 -32.43
C SER A 531 -38.30 16.02 -33.14
N ILE A 532 -37.23 16.20 -32.36
CA ILE A 532 -35.87 16.31 -32.88
C ILE A 532 -35.17 14.98 -32.65
N VAL A 533 -34.55 14.43 -33.69
CA VAL A 533 -33.81 13.17 -33.62
C VAL A 533 -32.32 13.47 -33.61
N ILE A 534 -31.63 13.05 -32.56
CA ILE A 534 -30.17 13.13 -32.45
C ILE A 534 -29.61 11.72 -32.66
N PHE A 535 -28.68 11.58 -33.58
CA PHE A 535 -27.95 10.35 -33.83
C PHE A 535 -26.66 10.36 -33.02
N GLY A 536 -26.26 9.19 -32.49
CA GLY A 536 -25.03 9.01 -31.74
C GLY A 536 -24.66 7.54 -31.65
N ASN A 537 -23.36 7.25 -31.49
CA ASN A 537 -22.86 5.89 -31.46
C ASN A 537 -23.13 5.18 -30.12
N ASN A 538 -23.24 3.86 -30.18
CA ASN A 538 -23.23 2.98 -28.99
C ASN A 538 -21.89 2.24 -28.92
N THR A 539 -20.95 2.81 -28.17
CA THR A 539 -19.54 2.37 -28.10
C THR A 539 -19.28 1.23 -27.12
N ARG A 540 -20.30 0.78 -26.37
CA ARG A 540 -20.26 -0.33 -25.38
C ARG A 540 -19.28 -0.13 -24.22
N ASP A 541 -18.80 1.07 -23.99
CA ASP A 541 -17.86 1.44 -22.92
C ASP A 541 -18.41 2.55 -22.01
N GLY A 542 -19.70 2.86 -22.12
CA GLY A 542 -20.39 3.90 -21.34
C GLY A 542 -20.19 5.32 -21.86
N GLN A 543 -19.51 5.52 -23.00
CA GLN A 543 -19.42 6.82 -23.67
C GLN A 543 -20.50 6.96 -24.75
N MET A 544 -20.65 8.18 -25.29
CA MET A 544 -21.70 8.51 -26.27
C MET A 544 -23.08 8.09 -25.74
N PHE A 545 -23.92 7.46 -26.55
CA PHE A 545 -25.25 6.99 -26.12
C PHE A 545 -25.23 5.57 -25.54
N SER A 546 -24.05 4.99 -25.32
CA SER A 546 -23.93 3.68 -24.69
C SER A 546 -24.45 3.66 -23.25
N ASP A 547 -24.34 4.78 -22.52
CA ASP A 547 -24.78 4.87 -21.13
C ASP A 547 -26.31 4.73 -20.98
N LEU A 548 -27.09 5.12 -22.00
CA LEU A 548 -28.55 4.93 -22.02
C LEU A 548 -28.96 3.46 -21.97
N ALA A 549 -28.11 2.54 -22.43
CA ALA A 549 -28.42 1.12 -22.39
C ALA A 549 -28.61 0.61 -20.94
N ARG A 550 -28.03 1.29 -19.95
CA ARG A 550 -28.22 0.98 -18.52
C ARG A 550 -29.62 1.31 -18.01
N TYR A 551 -30.32 2.21 -18.70
CA TYR A 551 -31.65 2.69 -18.33
C TYR A 551 -32.76 2.06 -19.17
N TYR A 552 -32.43 1.10 -20.04
CA TYR A 552 -33.38 0.47 -20.97
C TYR A 552 -34.62 -0.12 -20.27
N ASN A 553 -34.48 -0.63 -19.05
CA ASN A 553 -35.57 -1.22 -18.26
C ASN A 553 -36.12 -0.29 -17.18
N ASN A 554 -35.64 0.94 -17.07
CA ASN A 554 -36.06 1.88 -16.04
C ASN A 554 -37.06 2.89 -16.62
N ILE A 555 -38.36 2.57 -16.53
CA ILE A 555 -39.44 3.43 -17.03
C ILE A 555 -39.45 4.78 -16.30
N ASP A 556 -39.10 4.80 -15.01
CA ASP A 556 -39.09 6.02 -14.19
C ASP A 556 -38.00 7.02 -14.64
N PHE A 557 -37.00 6.58 -15.42
CA PHE A 557 -35.99 7.47 -16.00
C PHE A 557 -36.51 8.29 -17.20
N LEU A 558 -37.62 7.87 -17.82
CA LEU A 558 -38.22 8.55 -18.98
C LEU A 558 -39.38 9.50 -18.61
N VAL A 559 -39.77 9.54 -17.33
CA VAL A 559 -40.87 10.35 -16.77
C VAL A 559 -40.28 11.51 -15.98
#